data_AF-A0A6G1EMK7-F1
#
_entry.id   AF-A0A6G1EMK7-F1
#
_cell.length_a   1.000
_cell.length_b   1.000
_cell.length_c   1.000
_cell.angle_alpha   90.00
_cell.angle_beta   90.00
_cell.angle_gamma   90.00
#
_symmetry.space_group_name_H-M   'P 1'
#
loop_
_entity.id
_entity.type
_entity.pdbx_description
1 polymer ?
#
loop_
_entity_poly.entity_id
_entity_poly.type
_entity_poly.pdbx_seq_one_letter_code
_entity_poly.pdbx_strand_id
1 'polypeptide(L)' 'MPNTKKLNDRSKPMIFFGYEPGSKAYRAYDLVAQRVHVSHDIVFDEATQWSWDGELDAGVDTDFVIKYVSMQ' A
#
# COMPACT_ATOMS: atom_id res chain seq x y z
N MET A 1 -32.32 -10.70 0.63
CA MET A 1 -31.04 -10.85 -0.11
C MET A 1 -29.95 -10.21 0.74
N PRO A 2 -28.91 -10.96 1.18
CA PRO A 2 -27.95 -10.38 2.10
C PRO A 2 -27.10 -9.33 1.38
N ASN A 3 -26.97 -8.20 2.06
CA ASN A 3 -26.43 -6.92 1.62
C ASN A 3 -24.93 -7.01 1.27
N THR A 4 -24.59 -7.20 -0.01
CA THR A 4 -23.22 -7.28 -0.55
C THR A 4 -22.47 -5.94 -0.58
N LYS A 5 -23.05 -4.85 -0.06
CA LYS A 5 -22.49 -3.49 -0.20
C LYS A 5 -21.64 -3.02 0.98
N LYS A 6 -21.30 -3.88 1.95
CA LYS A 6 -20.79 -3.45 3.26
C LYS A 6 -19.26 -3.30 3.34
N LEU A 7 -18.50 -3.83 2.39
CA LEU A 7 -17.02 -3.70 2.35
C LEU A 7 -16.53 -2.64 1.35
N ASN A 8 -17.24 -2.46 0.24
CA ASN A 8 -16.78 -1.70 -0.93
C ASN A 8 -16.80 -0.18 -0.69
N ASP A 9 -17.69 0.30 0.17
CA ASP A 9 -17.91 1.73 0.42
C ASP A 9 -16.74 2.41 1.16
N ARG A 10 -15.87 1.62 1.81
CA ARG A 10 -14.75 2.13 2.63
C ARG A 10 -13.36 1.73 2.11
N SER A 11 -13.27 0.92 1.05
CA SER A 11 -11.98 0.55 0.47
C SER A 11 -11.40 1.74 -0.29
N LYS A 12 -10.13 2.07 -0.01
CA LYS A 12 -9.37 3.09 -0.75
C LYS A 12 -8.31 2.40 -1.60
N PRO A 13 -8.14 2.78 -2.88
CA PRO A 13 -7.04 2.27 -3.68
C PRO A 13 -5.71 2.74 -3.10
N MET A 14 -4.76 1.82 -2.98
CA MET A 14 -3.43 2.06 -2.43
C MET A 14 -2.42 1.23 -3.23
N ILE A 15 -1.15 1.63 -3.19
CA ILE A 15 -0.07 0.93 -3.88
C ILE A 15 0.47 -0.17 -2.96
N PHE A 16 0.51 -1.41 -3.42
CA PHE A 16 1.13 -2.50 -2.68
C PHE A 16 2.65 -2.28 -2.57
N PHE A 17 3.17 -2.34 -1.34
CA PHE A 17 4.57 -2.04 -1.03
C PHE A 17 5.33 -3.24 -0.47
N GLY A 18 4.64 -4.28 -0.04
CA GLY A 18 5.24 -5.52 0.46
C GLY A 18 4.57 -6.06 1.72
N TYR A 19 5.30 -6.89 2.47
CA TYR A 19 4.83 -7.53 3.68
C TYR A 19 5.31 -6.79 4.93
N GLU A 20 4.53 -6.84 6.00
CA GLU A 20 4.95 -6.33 7.30
C GLU A 20 5.80 -7.38 8.03
N PRO A 21 7.02 -7.03 8.49
CA PRO A 21 7.85 -7.95 9.25
C PRO A 21 7.18 -8.41 10.53
N GLY A 22 7.33 -9.70 10.87
CA GLY A 22 6.78 -10.25 12.10
C GLY A 22 5.25 -10.39 12.10
N SER A 23 4.57 -10.10 10.97
CA SER A 23 3.13 -10.28 10.83
C SER A 23 2.77 -10.84 9.46
N LYS A 24 1.61 -11.49 9.35
CA LYS A 24 1.04 -11.89 8.05
C LYS A 24 0.17 -10.77 7.48
N ALA A 25 0.67 -9.54 7.56
CA ALA A 25 -0.01 -8.34 7.10
C ALA A 25 0.71 -7.74 5.89
N TYR A 26 -0.01 -6.95 5.12
CA TYR A 26 0.50 -6.26 3.95
C TYR A 26 0.71 -4.78 4.25
N ARG A 27 1.73 -4.21 3.60
CA ARG A 27 2.02 -2.78 3.58
C ARG A 27 1.49 -2.19 2.28
N ALA A 28 0.63 -1.19 2.39
CA ALA A 28 0.06 -0.47 1.27
C ALA A 28 0.26 1.04 1.47
N TYR A 29 0.76 1.73 0.44
CA TYR A 29 0.99 3.17 0.47
C TYR A 29 -0.24 3.94 0.00
N ASP A 30 -0.75 4.83 0.85
CA ASP A 30 -1.81 5.78 0.52
C ASP A 30 -1.15 7.07 0.03
N LEU A 31 -1.31 7.39 -1.26
CA LEU A 31 -0.78 8.61 -1.89
C LEU A 31 -1.44 9.88 -1.36
N VAL A 32 -2.71 9.80 -0.96
CA VAL A 32 -3.49 10.95 -0.47
C VAL A 32 -3.02 11.32 0.92
N ALA A 33 -2.81 10.32 1.77
CA ALA A 33 -2.34 10.53 3.14
C ALA A 33 -0.81 10.49 3.30
N GLN A 34 -0.08 10.21 2.21
CA GLN A 34 1.38 10.07 2.13
C GLN A 34 1.98 9.18 3.23
N ARG A 35 1.32 8.05 3.52
CA ARG A 35 1.74 7.11 4.57
C ARG A 35 1.53 5.66 4.18
N VAL A 36 2.28 4.78 4.86
CA VAL A 36 2.10 3.33 4.73
C VAL A 36 1.07 2.84 5.74
N HIS A 37 0.08 2.10 5.26
CA HIS A 37 -0.88 1.36 6.04
C HIS A 37 -0.49 -0.12 6.12
N VAL A 38 -0.64 -0.71 7.30
CA VAL A 38 -0.49 -2.15 7.52
C VAL A 38 -1.89 -2.75 7.68
N SER A 39 -2.28 -3.69 6.82
CA SER A 39 -3.60 -4.33 6.87
C SER A 39 -3.54 -5.82 6.49
N HIS A 40 -4.43 -6.61 7.09
CA HIS A 40 -4.64 -8.02 6.73
C HIS A 40 -5.72 -8.19 5.65
N ASP A 41 -6.72 -7.30 5.64
CA ASP A 41 -7.82 -7.32 4.68
C ASP A 41 -7.51 -6.35 3.54
N ILE A 42 -6.86 -6.89 2.50
CA ILE A 42 -6.59 -6.18 1.24
C ILE A 42 -7.08 -7.06 0.09
N VAL A 43 -7.72 -6.43 -0.89
CA VAL A 43 -8.05 -7.05 -2.17
C VAL A 43 -7.05 -6.53 -3.20
N PHE A 44 -6.38 -7.44 -3.90
CA PHE A 44 -5.46 -7.09 -4.98
C PHE A 44 -6.21 -7.02 -6.30
N ASP A 45 -5.98 -5.95 -7.05
CA ASP A 45 -6.43 -5.83 -8.43
C ASP A 45 -5.25 -6.08 -9.37
N GLU A 46 -4.92 -7.36 -9.59
CA GLU A 46 -3.74 -7.77 -10.38
C GLU A 46 -3.84 -7.38 -11.86
N ALA A 47 -5.03 -7.02 -12.34
CA ALA A 47 -5.24 -6.51 -13.69
C ALA A 47 -4.73 -5.07 -13.87
N THR A 48 -4.52 -4.34 -12.77
CA THR A 48 -4.08 -2.94 -12.78
C THR A 48 -2.67 -2.83 -12.22
N GLN A 49 -1.79 -2.16 -12.96
CA GLN A 49 -0.46 -1.82 -12.49
C GLN A 49 -0.37 -0.32 -12.25
N TRP A 50 0.38 0.07 -11.22
CA TRP A 50 0.74 1.47 -11.05
C TRP A 50 1.67 1.92 -12.17
N SER A 51 1.33 3.02 -12.85
CA SER A 51 2.23 3.65 -13.81
C SER A 51 3.28 4.45 -13.04
N TRP A 52 4.51 3.95 -13.02
CA TRP A 52 5.66 4.67 -12.47
C TRP A 52 6.17 5.77 -13.42
N ASP A 53 5.63 5.84 -14.63
CA ASP A 53 5.89 6.87 -15.64
C ASP A 53 5.18 8.18 -15.24
N GLY A 54 5.57 8.71 -14.10
CA GLY A 54 5.44 10.13 -13.77
C GLY A 54 6.83 10.75 -13.89
N GLU A 55 6.91 12.08 -13.95
CA GLU A 55 8.17 12.82 -13.96
C GLU A 55 8.96 12.52 -12.68
N LEU A 56 9.71 11.42 -12.69
CA LEU A 56 10.80 11.16 -11.78
C LEU A 56 11.84 12.19 -12.18
N ASP A 57 11.82 13.35 -11.51
CA ASP A 57 12.90 14.31 -11.65
C ASP A 57 14.21 13.52 -11.47
N ALA A 58 15.14 13.64 -12.42
CA ALA A 58 16.34 12.82 -12.47
C ALA A 58 17.26 13.05 -11.24
N GLY A 59 16.90 13.97 -10.34
CA GLY A 59 17.48 14.21 -9.03
C GLY A 59 16.73 13.63 -7.82
N VAL A 60 15.66 12.84 -8.01
CA VAL A 60 14.99 12.15 -6.88
C VAL A 60 15.91 11.06 -6.35
N ASP A 61 16.32 11.21 -5.09
CA ASP A 61 17.04 10.20 -4.32
C ASP A 61 16.26 8.88 -4.31
N THR A 62 16.74 7.90 -5.06
CA THR A 62 16.14 6.56 -5.15
C THR A 62 16.41 5.72 -3.89
N ASP A 63 17.22 6.23 -2.97
CA ASP A 63 17.65 5.55 -1.74
C ASP A 63 16.67 5.82 -0.59
N PHE A 64 15.42 5.36 -0.74
CA PHE A 64 14.52 5.33 0.42
C PHE A 64 14.86 4.11 1.29
N VAL A 65 15.67 4.32 2.33
CA VAL A 65 15.99 3.26 3.29
C VAL A 65 14.82 3.02 4.23
N ILE A 66 14.14 1.88 4.07
CA ILE A 66 13.14 1.41 5.05
C ILE A 66 13.89 0.95 6.30
N LYS A 67 13.91 1.80 7.34
CA LYS A 67 14.39 1.41 8.67
C LYS A 67 13.33 0.56 9.37
N TYR A 68 13.61 -0.72 9.52
CA TYR A 68 12.81 -1.61 10.34
C TYR A 68 13.10 -1.34 11.82
N VAL A 69 12.19 -0.66 12.50
CA VAL A 69 12.24 -0.52 13.96
C VAL A 69 11.53 -1.74 14.55
N SER A 70 12.31 -2.71 15.00
CA SER A 70 11.80 -3.83 15.81
C SER A 70 11.57 -3.33 17.23
N MET A 71 10.32 -3.24 17.67
CA MET A 71 10.01 -3.11 19.10
C MET A 71 10.25 -4.47 19.77
N GLN A 72 11.26 -4.54 20.64
CA GLN A 72 11.49 -5.65 21.58
C GLN A 72 10.43 -5.69 22.67
#